data_AF-X1FEU7-F1
#
_entry.id   AF-X1FEU7-F1
#
_cell.length_a   1.000
_cell.length_b   1.000
_cell.length_c   1.000
_cell.angle_alpha   90.00
_cell.angle_beta   90.00
_cell.angle_gamma   90.00
#
_symmetry.space_group_name_H-M   'P 1'
#
loop_
_entity.id
_entity.type
_entity.pdbx_description
1 polymer ?
#
loop_
_entity_poly.entity_id
_entity_poly.type
_entity_poly.pdbx_seq_one_letter_code
_entity_poly.pdbx_strand_id
1 'polypeptide(L)' 'MGIYEIPQFAQGTRSLAKLLSTVNATTIIGGGSSAEIVQEMRLANKMTHVSTGGGASLRF' A
#
# COMPACT_ATOMS: atom_id res chain seq x y z
N MET A 1 -4.95 -0.63 9.17
CA MET A 1 -3.67 -0.13 9.68
C MET A 1 -3.39 -0.88 10.96
N GLY A 2 -2.19 -1.42 11.12
CA GLY A 2 -1.78 -2.32 12.21
C GLY A 2 -0.46 -2.99 11.86
N ILE A 3 0.03 -3.88 12.73
CA ILE A 3 1.23 -4.72 12.47
C ILE A 3 0.84 -5.77 11.43
N TYR A 4 0.95 -5.43 10.15
CA TYR A 4 0.35 -6.20 9.07
C TYR A 4 1.02 -7.57 8.87
N GLU A 5 2.24 -7.71 9.36
CA GLU A 5 3.03 -8.95 9.41
C GLU A 5 2.35 -10.00 10.31
N ILE A 6 1.50 -9.56 11.24
CA ILE A 6 0.67 -10.43 12.08
C ILE A 6 -0.75 -10.48 11.47
N PRO A 7 -1.22 -11.65 10.98
CA PRO A 7 -2.48 -11.76 10.23
C PRO A 7 -3.70 -11.14 10.92
N GLN A 8 -3.80 -11.28 12.24
CA GLN A 8 -4.88 -10.76 13.08
C GLN A 8 -4.98 -9.22 13.03
N PHE A 9 -3.87 -8.54 12.73
CA PHE A 9 -3.80 -7.07 12.66
C PHE A 9 -3.67 -6.54 11.21
N ALA A 10 -3.59 -7.43 10.22
CA ALA A 10 -3.42 -7.08 8.81
C ALA A 10 -4.71 -6.58 8.13
N GLN A 11 -5.88 -6.94 8.67
CA GLN A 11 -7.16 -6.75 8.00
C GLN A 11 -7.41 -5.28 7.60
N GLY A 12 -7.11 -4.34 8.48
CA GLY A 12 -7.30 -2.92 8.18
C GLY A 12 -6.38 -2.43 7.06
N THR A 13 -5.14 -2.94 6.98
CA THR A 13 -4.18 -2.52 5.94
C THR A 13 -4.58 -3.10 4.58
N ARG A 14 -5.00 -4.38 4.55
CA ARG A 14 -5.53 -5.03 3.34
C ARG A 14 -6.80 -4.35 2.84
N SER A 15 -7.71 -3.98 3.75
CA SER A 15 -8.95 -3.28 3.39
C SER A 15 -8.68 -1.93 2.74
N LEU A 16 -7.71 -1.18 3.28
CA LEU A 16 -7.30 0.11 2.71
C LEU A 16 -6.67 -0.05 1.32
N ALA A 17 -5.75 -1.01 1.15
CA ALA A 17 -5.15 -1.31 -0.16
C ALA A 17 -6.23 -1.67 -1.20
N LYS A 18 -7.22 -2.48 -0.83
CA LYS A 18 -8.34 -2.82 -1.71
C LYS A 18 -9.18 -1.59 -2.07
N LEU A 19 -9.51 -0.74 -1.11
CA LEU A 19 -10.24 0.51 -1.34
C LEU A 19 -9.49 1.39 -2.35
N LEU A 20 -8.21 1.64 -2.11
CA LEU A 20 -7.37 2.47 -2.98
C LEU A 20 -7.29 1.92 -4.42
N SER A 21 -7.34 0.60 -4.59
CA SER A 21 -7.35 0.00 -5.93
C SER A 21 -8.65 0.20 -6.73
N THR A 22 -9.70 0.76 -6.11
CA THR A 22 -11.03 0.92 -6.72
C THR A 22 -11.48 2.37 -6.88
N VAL A 23 -10.80 3.32 -6.24
CA VAL A 23 -11.18 4.74 -6.31
C VAL A 23 -10.74 5.34 -7.63
N ASN A 24 -11.55 6.23 -8.20
CA ASN A 24 -11.17 7.04 -9.35
C ASN A 24 -10.40 8.28 -8.89
N ALA A 25 -9.19 8.07 -8.39
CA ALA A 25 -8.30 9.11 -7.90
C ALA A 25 -6.84 8.72 -8.16
N THR A 26 -5.95 9.73 -8.19
CA THR A 26 -4.50 9.50 -8.18
C THR A 26 -4.10 8.83 -6.86
N THR A 27 -3.56 7.61 -6.93
CA THR A 27 -3.12 6.85 -5.76
C THR A 27 -1.60 6.65 -5.79
N ILE A 28 -0.94 7.13 -4.74
CA ILE A 28 0.51 7.02 -4.57
C ILE A 28 0.77 6.19 -3.32
N ILE A 29 1.46 5.06 -3.48
CA ILE A 29 1.87 4.19 -2.38
C ILE A 29 3.32 4.51 -2.02
N GLY A 30 3.56 4.88 -0.77
CA GLY A 30 4.88 5.16 -0.22
C GLY A 30 5.17 4.34 1.04
N GLY A 31 6.45 4.04 1.27
CA GLY A 31 6.93 3.18 2.36
C GLY A 31 6.98 1.70 1.98
N GLY A 32 8.01 0.99 2.48
CA GLY A 32 8.30 -0.41 2.12
C GLY A 32 7.14 -1.35 2.45
N SER A 33 6.66 -1.34 3.69
CA SER A 33 5.54 -2.19 4.15
C SER A 33 4.25 -1.97 3.35
N SER A 34 3.95 -0.71 2.98
CA SER A 34 2.79 -0.39 2.14
C SER A 34 2.96 -0.88 0.70
N ALA A 35 4.18 -0.79 0.15
CA ALA A 35 4.46 -1.32 -1.18
C ALA A 35 4.37 -2.85 -1.20
N GLU A 36 4.92 -3.52 -0.18
CA GLU A 36 4.89 -4.98 -0.04
C GLU A 36 3.47 -5.54 0.00
N ILE A 37 2.57 -4.95 0.80
CA ILE A 37 1.20 -5.47 0.91
C ILE A 37 0.42 -5.32 -0.41
N VAL A 38 0.66 -4.24 -1.16
CA VAL A 38 0.02 -4.00 -2.45
C VAL A 38 0.55 -4.97 -3.52
N GLN A 39 1.83 -5.34 -3.45
CA GLN A 39 2.42 -6.39 -4.29
C GLN A 39 1.87 -7.78 -3.93
N GLU A 40 1.85 -8.14 -2.64
CA GLU A 40 1.31 -9.41 -2.14
C GLU A 40 -0.15 -9.61 -2.59
N MET A 41 -0.95 -8.55 -2.52
CA MET A 41 -2.35 -8.56 -2.93
C MET A 41 -2.55 -8.46 -4.45
N ARG A 42 -1.48 -8.35 -5.24
CA ARG A 42 -1.51 -8.16 -6.71
C ARG A 42 -2.34 -6.94 -7.13
N LEU A 43 -2.23 -5.86 -6.36
CA LEU A 43 -2.92 -4.60 -6.62
C LEU A 43 -2.00 -3.51 -7.18
N ALA A 44 -0.71 -3.77 -7.34
CA ALA A 44 0.27 -2.76 -7.76
C ALA A 44 -0.08 -2.10 -9.11
N ASN A 45 -0.60 -2.88 -10.07
CA ASN A 45 -1.05 -2.39 -11.37
C ASN A 45 -2.35 -1.56 -11.33
N LYS A 46 -3.03 -1.53 -10.17
CA LYS A 46 -4.23 -0.72 -9.94
C LYS A 46 -3.94 0.57 -9.17
N MET A 47 -2.68 0.78 -8.78
CA MET A 47 -2.23 2.03 -8.18
C MET A 47 -1.68 2.95 -9.26
N THR A 48 -1.81 4.26 -9.09
CA THR A 48 -1.22 5.22 -10.05
C THR A 48 0.30 5.22 -9.95
N HIS A 49 0.86 5.12 -8.74
CA HIS A 49 2.29 5.00 -8.52
C HIS A 49 2.60 4.20 -7.26
N VAL A 50 3.63 3.35 -7.32
CA VAL A 50 4.20 2.65 -6.16
C VAL A 50 5.66 3.04 -6.05
N SER A 51 6.00 3.80 -5.00
CA SER A 51 7.37 4.26 -4.74
C SER A 51 8.23 3.14 -4.15
N THR A 52 9.42 2.97 -4.70
CA THR A 52 10.48 2.10 -4.15
C THR A 52 11.47 2.87 -3.26
N GLY A 53 11.29 4.18 -3.09
CA GLY A 53 12.21 5.05 -2.36
C GLY A 53 12.16 4.90 -0.83
N GLY A 54 11.24 4.10 -0.28
CA GLY A 54 11.12 3.86 1.16
C GLY A 54 11.02 5.18 1.95
N GLY A 55 11.94 5.40 2.90
CA GLY A 55 11.98 6.64 3.67
C GLY A 55 12.34 7.90 2.86
N ALA A 56 12.95 7.75 1.68
CA ALA A 56 13.27 8.88 0.81
C ALA A 56 12.02 9.58 0.28
N SER A 57 10.94 8.84 0.00
CA SER A 57 9.68 9.43 -0.47
C SER A 57 8.92 10.22 0.61
N LEU A 58 9.37 10.18 1.87
CA LEU A 58 8.80 10.98 2.97
C LEU A 58 9.56 12.29 3.20
N ARG A 59 10.68 12.51 2.48
CA ARG A 59 11.54 13.69 2.61
C ARG A 59 11.40 14.67 1.45
N PHE A 60 10.44 14.43 0.56
CA PHE A 60 10.11 15.20 -0.64
C PHE A 60 8.59 15.36 -0.72
#